data_AF-A0A2N7YEP3-F1
#
_entry.id   AF-A0A2N7YEP3-F1
#
_cell.length_a   1.000
_cell.length_b   1.000
_cell.length_c   1.000
_cell.angle_alpha   90.00
_cell.angle_beta   90.00
_cell.angle_gamma   90.00
#
_symmetry.space_group_name_H-M   'P 1'
#
loop_
_entity.id
_entity.type
_entity.pdbx_description
1 polymer ?
#
loop_
_entity_poly.entity_id
_entity_poly.type
_entity_poly.pdbx_seq_one_letter_code
_entity_poly.pdbx_strand_id
1 'polypeptide(L)'
;TFQAIPYSDTVCFRPALQPKPQIAGTVPARVTSPQANDPYGHIDLEGRYKVNFLFDRDTWKPGEESLWLRLARPYAGDTHGLHLPLIPGTEVAIAFEQGDPDRPYIAHALHDSQHVDHVTLRNYKRNVLRTPA
;
A
#
# COMPACT_ATOMS: atom_id res chain seq x y z
N THR A 1 -47.26 11.44 -3.23
CA THR A 1 -47.39 10.16 -3.98
C THR A 1 -46.30 9.23 -3.52
N PHE A 2 -46.55 7.91 -3.43
CA PHE A 2 -45.54 6.93 -3.00
C PHE A 2 -45.33 5.87 -4.09
N GLN A 3 -44.14 5.27 -4.13
CA GLN A 3 -43.83 4.09 -4.93
C GLN A 3 -43.76 2.86 -4.02
N ALA A 4 -44.30 1.74 -4.48
CA ALA A 4 -44.28 0.46 -3.76
C ALA A 4 -44.06 -0.67 -4.76
N ILE A 5 -43.54 -1.80 -4.26
CA ILE A 5 -43.49 -3.07 -5.00
C ILE A 5 -44.44 -4.08 -4.34
N PRO A 6 -45.08 -4.98 -5.11
CA PRO A 6 -45.89 -6.03 -4.54
C PRO A 6 -45.04 -7.00 -3.70
N TYR A 7 -45.64 -7.52 -2.63
CA TYR A 7 -45.01 -8.57 -1.82
C TYR A 7 -44.82 -9.86 -2.62
N SER A 8 -43.67 -10.51 -2.45
CA SER A 8 -43.36 -11.82 -3.04
C SER A 8 -42.41 -12.58 -2.11
N ASP A 9 -42.69 -13.84 -1.83
CA ASP A 9 -41.81 -14.73 -1.05
C ASP A 9 -40.51 -15.08 -1.81
N THR A 10 -40.48 -14.88 -3.14
CA THR A 10 -39.35 -15.26 -4.01
C THR A 10 -38.56 -14.07 -4.54
N VAL A 11 -39.13 -12.86 -4.52
CA VAL A 11 -38.51 -11.67 -5.10
C VAL A 11 -38.52 -10.52 -4.08
N CYS A 12 -37.35 -10.23 -3.53
CA CYS A 12 -37.13 -9.08 -2.63
C CYS A 12 -36.67 -7.85 -3.41
N PHE A 13 -37.03 -6.66 -2.93
CA PHE A 13 -36.49 -5.40 -3.45
C PHE A 13 -34.95 -5.38 -3.36
N ARG A 14 -34.28 -5.04 -4.46
CA ARG A 14 -32.89 -4.61 -4.45
C ARG A 14 -32.77 -3.24 -5.09
N PRO A 15 -32.15 -2.25 -4.42
CA PRO A 15 -31.91 -0.95 -5.04
C PRO A 15 -30.96 -1.09 -6.23
N ALA A 16 -31.01 -0.14 -7.15
CA ALA A 16 -30.04 -0.06 -8.23
C ALA A 16 -28.62 0.08 -7.67
N LEU A 17 -27.67 -0.65 -8.24
CA LEU A 17 -26.27 -0.58 -7.85
C LEU A 17 -25.70 0.80 -8.19
N GLN A 18 -25.06 1.42 -7.20
CA GLN A 18 -24.30 2.65 -7.42
C GLN A 18 -22.94 2.32 -8.05
N PRO A 19 -22.35 3.24 -8.84
CA PRO A 19 -21.01 3.06 -9.37
C PRO A 19 -20.01 2.98 -8.22
N LYS A 20 -19.07 2.02 -8.31
CA LYS A 20 -17.98 1.88 -7.33
C LYS A 20 -17.03 3.09 -7.45
N PRO A 21 -16.56 3.69 -6.34
CA PRO A 21 -15.52 4.71 -6.39
C PRO A 21 -14.25 4.16 -7.06
N GLN A 22 -13.54 5.02 -7.78
CA GLN A 22 -12.30 4.66 -8.46
C GLN A 22 -11.18 5.65 -8.13
N ILE A 23 -9.96 5.12 -7.97
CA ILE A 23 -8.74 5.90 -7.79
C ILE A 23 -7.92 5.78 -9.08
N ALA A 24 -7.79 6.88 -9.81
CA ALA A 24 -7.16 6.90 -11.13
C ALA A 24 -5.61 6.81 -11.11
N GLY A 25 -4.98 6.90 -9.93
CA GLY A 25 -3.53 7.00 -9.80
C GLY A 25 -3.00 6.34 -8.52
N THR A 26 -1.80 6.76 -8.11
CA THR A 26 -1.21 6.30 -6.86
C THR A 26 -1.50 7.25 -5.72
N VAL A 27 -1.55 6.69 -4.52
CA VAL A 27 -1.72 7.43 -3.27
C VAL A 27 -0.48 7.22 -2.40
N PRO A 28 0.11 8.29 -1.83
CA PRO A 28 1.28 8.13 -0.98
C PRO A 28 0.89 7.54 0.39
N ALA A 29 1.75 6.66 0.89
CA ALA A 29 1.65 6.04 2.20
C ALA A 29 3.05 5.82 2.79
N ARG A 30 3.13 5.50 4.08
CA ARG A 30 4.38 5.12 4.74
C ARG A 30 4.28 3.73 5.33
N VAL A 31 5.34 2.94 5.21
CA VAL A 31 5.41 1.60 5.82
C VAL A 31 5.40 1.71 7.35
N THR A 32 4.61 0.86 8.01
CA THR A 32 4.44 0.89 9.47
C THR A 32 4.85 -0.42 10.15
N SER A 33 5.25 -0.33 11.42
CA SER A 33 5.58 -1.47 12.27
C SER A 33 4.99 -1.27 13.68
N PRO A 34 4.52 -2.34 14.35
CA PRO A 34 4.17 -2.35 15.76
C PRO A 34 5.35 -2.01 16.67
N GLN A 35 6.57 -2.31 16.23
CA GLN A 35 7.78 -1.98 16.97
C GLN A 35 8.27 -0.59 16.61
N ALA A 36 8.40 0.26 17.64
CA ALA A 36 9.00 1.58 17.47
C ALA A 36 10.47 1.45 17.06
N ASN A 37 10.88 2.20 16.03
CA ASN A 37 12.25 2.24 15.50
C ASN A 37 12.82 0.86 15.13
N ASP A 38 11.99 0.01 14.53
CA ASP A 38 12.44 -1.28 13.99
C ASP A 38 13.53 -1.05 12.92
N PRO A 39 14.75 -1.60 13.10
CA PRO A 39 15.81 -1.47 12.11
C PRO A 39 15.54 -2.28 10.83
N TYR A 40 14.55 -3.18 10.85
CA TYR A 40 14.19 -4.05 9.74
C TYR A 40 12.73 -3.86 9.31
N GLY A 41 12.35 -4.51 8.21
CA GLY A 41 10.99 -4.46 7.70
C GLY A 41 10.03 -5.34 8.48
N HIS A 42 8.87 -4.81 8.83
CA HIS A 42 7.77 -5.58 9.42
C HIS A 42 6.89 -6.19 8.32
N ILE A 43 7.06 -7.49 8.11
CA ILE A 43 6.36 -8.27 7.09
C ILE A 43 5.70 -9.51 7.67
N ASP A 44 4.65 -9.99 7.01
CA ASP A 44 4.01 -11.26 7.37
C ASP A 44 4.69 -12.48 6.71
N LEU A 45 4.14 -13.67 6.94
CA LEU A 45 4.63 -14.93 6.38
C LEU A 45 4.65 -14.95 4.83
N GLU A 46 3.90 -14.05 4.18
CA GLU A 46 3.84 -13.92 2.72
C GLU A 46 4.70 -12.75 2.20
N GLY A 47 5.36 -11.99 3.08
CA GLY A 47 6.18 -10.83 2.72
C GLY A 47 5.38 -9.58 2.35
N ARG A 48 4.15 -9.45 2.86
CA ARG A 48 3.30 -8.26 2.73
C ARG A 48 3.61 -7.25 3.82
N TYR A 49 3.22 -5.99 3.60
CA TYR A 49 3.49 -4.86 4.48
C TYR A 49 2.21 -4.24 5.01
N LYS A 50 2.31 -3.56 6.16
CA LYS A 50 1.30 -2.58 6.56
C LYS A 50 1.80 -1.17 6.28
N VAL A 51 0.86 -0.30 5.96
CA VAL A 51 1.14 1.09 5.62
C VAL A 51 0.12 2.02 6.28
N ASN A 52 0.53 3.24 6.55
CA ASN A 52 -0.35 4.33 6.90
C ASN A 52 -0.51 5.24 5.67
N PHE A 53 -1.74 5.40 5.20
CA PHE A 53 -2.04 6.29 4.07
C PHE A 53 -1.97 7.75 4.52
N LEU A 54 -1.29 8.60 3.76
CA LEU A 54 -1.08 10.00 4.18
C LEU A 54 -2.36 10.85 4.18
N PHE A 55 -3.42 10.41 3.49
CA PHE A 55 -4.72 11.07 3.54
C PHE A 55 -5.56 10.64 4.74
N ASP A 56 -5.20 9.54 5.40
CA ASP A 56 -5.92 9.05 6.56
C ASP A 56 -5.62 9.97 7.76
N ARG A 57 -6.70 10.45 8.38
CA ARG A 57 -6.64 11.42 9.48
C ARG A 57 -6.95 10.78 10.82
N ASP A 58 -7.37 9.51 10.80
CA ASP A 58 -7.71 8.79 12.01
C ASP A 58 -6.43 8.33 12.74
N THR A 59 -6.54 8.23 14.06
CA THR A 59 -5.44 7.77 14.91
C THR A 59 -5.52 6.27 15.08
N TRP A 60 -4.50 5.57 14.60
CA TRP A 60 -4.37 4.12 14.68
C TRP A 60 -3.17 3.73 15.54
N LYS A 61 -3.17 2.51 16.06
CA LYS A 61 -1.95 1.95 16.66
C LYS A 61 -0.94 1.65 15.55
N PRO A 62 0.36 1.86 15.79
CA PRO A 62 1.40 1.48 14.84
C PRO A 62 1.27 0.03 14.38
N GLY A 63 1.24 -0.19 13.06
CA GLY A 63 1.06 -1.52 12.48
C GLY A 63 -0.38 -2.03 12.51
N GLU A 64 -1.39 -1.17 12.69
CA GLU A 64 -2.82 -1.49 12.57
C GLU A 64 -3.57 -0.56 11.61
N GLU A 65 -2.84 0.24 10.82
CA GLU A 65 -3.40 1.31 9.96
C GLU A 65 -3.93 0.80 8.62
N SER A 66 -3.48 -0.38 8.18
CA SER A 66 -3.96 -1.00 6.96
C SER A 66 -4.05 -2.53 7.06
N LEU A 67 -4.73 -3.09 6.06
CA LEU A 67 -4.57 -4.48 5.67
C LEU A 67 -3.14 -4.74 5.12
N TRP A 68 -2.79 -6.01 5.02
CA TRP A 68 -1.53 -6.46 4.45
C TRP A 68 -1.49 -6.22 2.94
N LEU A 69 -0.52 -5.42 2.49
CA LEU A 69 -0.33 -5.03 1.10
C LEU A 69 0.86 -5.75 0.46
N ARG A 70 0.69 -6.17 -0.79
CA ARG A 70 1.79 -6.74 -1.58
C ARG A 70 2.69 -5.64 -2.10
N LEU A 71 3.98 -5.94 -2.21
CA LEU A 71 4.96 -5.09 -2.89
C LEU A 71 5.19 -5.60 -4.32
N ALA A 72 4.98 -4.73 -5.31
CA ALA A 72 5.39 -4.98 -6.68
C ALA A 72 6.92 -4.99 -6.74
N ARG A 73 7.49 -6.18 -6.94
CA ARG A 73 8.95 -6.37 -7.01
C ARG A 73 9.44 -6.25 -8.46
N PRO A 74 10.65 -5.70 -8.70
CA PRO A 74 11.24 -5.66 -10.03
C PRO A 74 11.46 -7.05 -10.63
N TYR A 75 11.75 -8.06 -9.80
CA TYR A 75 11.88 -9.44 -10.21
C TYR A 75 11.34 -10.36 -9.10
N ALA A 76 10.36 -11.19 -9.43
CA ALA A 76 9.78 -12.17 -8.53
C ALA A 76 9.57 -13.50 -9.27
N GLY A 77 9.85 -14.60 -8.57
CA GLY A 77 9.62 -15.98 -8.97
C GLY A 77 9.46 -16.84 -7.72
N ASP A 78 9.13 -18.12 -7.91
CA ASP A 78 8.85 -19.05 -6.81
C ASP A 78 10.06 -19.23 -5.88
N THR A 79 11.24 -19.46 -6.46
CA THR A 79 12.49 -19.73 -5.73
C THR A 79 13.58 -18.66 -5.95
N HIS A 80 13.34 -17.67 -6.81
CA HIS A 80 14.32 -16.66 -7.22
C HIS A 80 13.66 -15.29 -7.33
N GLY A 81 14.40 -14.21 -7.08
CA GLY A 81 13.88 -12.86 -7.22
C GLY A 81 14.80 -11.81 -6.62
N LEU A 82 14.41 -10.54 -6.76
CA LEU A 82 15.04 -9.41 -6.09
C LEU A 82 14.20 -9.03 -4.87
N HIS A 83 14.68 -9.41 -3.68
CA HIS A 83 13.99 -9.22 -2.41
C HIS A 83 14.69 -8.15 -1.59
N LEU A 84 14.11 -6.95 -1.57
CA LEU A 84 14.61 -5.81 -0.81
C LEU A 84 13.50 -5.35 0.16
N PRO A 85 13.51 -5.81 1.42
CA PRO A 85 12.47 -5.45 2.37
C PRO A 85 12.43 -3.96 2.67
N LEU A 86 11.22 -3.41 2.76
CA LEU A 86 11.04 -2.00 3.12
C LEU A 86 11.05 -1.82 4.64
N ILE A 87 11.80 -0.82 5.09
CA ILE A 87 11.92 -0.46 6.51
C ILE A 87 10.77 0.50 6.88
N PRO A 88 10.27 0.46 8.13
CA PRO A 88 9.27 1.40 8.59
C PRO A 88 9.67 2.86 8.37
N GLY A 89 8.68 3.70 8.05
CA GLY A 89 8.88 5.09 7.68
C GLY A 89 9.18 5.34 6.20
N THR A 90 9.60 4.32 5.44
CA THR A 90 9.80 4.42 3.99
C THR A 90 8.52 4.89 3.31
N GLU A 91 8.61 5.96 2.51
CA GLU A 91 7.50 6.44 1.70
C GLU A 91 7.29 5.53 0.49
N VAL A 92 6.02 5.21 0.23
CA VAL A 92 5.61 4.30 -0.84
C VAL A 92 4.44 4.88 -1.62
N ALA A 93 4.41 4.58 -2.90
CA ALA A 93 3.28 4.87 -3.77
C ALA A 93 2.36 3.63 -3.84
N ILE A 94 1.12 3.77 -3.38
CA ILE A 94 0.10 2.72 -3.43
C ILE A 94 -0.71 2.84 -4.71
N ALA A 95 -0.69 1.82 -5.54
CA ALA A 95 -1.55 1.70 -6.71
C ALA A 95 -2.76 0.79 -6.41
N PHE A 96 -3.78 0.89 -7.24
CA PHE A 96 -5.05 0.18 -7.06
C PHE A 96 -5.36 -0.63 -8.32
N GLU A 97 -5.63 -1.92 -8.16
CA GLU A 97 -5.94 -2.80 -9.30
C GLU A 97 -7.20 -2.28 -10.02
N GLN A 98 -7.06 -1.89 -11.30
CA GLN A 98 -8.14 -1.28 -12.09
C GLN A 98 -8.79 -0.04 -11.42
N GLY A 99 -8.04 0.62 -10.53
CA GLY A 99 -8.54 1.74 -9.74
C GLY A 99 -9.47 1.37 -8.59
N ASP A 100 -9.59 0.09 -8.24
CA ASP A 100 -10.43 -0.39 -7.14
C ASP A 100 -9.80 -0.05 -5.77
N PRO A 101 -10.43 0.83 -4.95
CA PRO A 101 -9.92 1.21 -3.63
C PRO A 101 -9.71 0.04 -2.67
N ASP A 102 -10.44 -1.07 -2.86
CA ASP A 102 -10.36 -2.26 -2.01
C ASP A 102 -9.21 -3.19 -2.42
N ARG A 103 -8.50 -2.89 -3.52
CA ARG A 103 -7.38 -3.69 -4.04
C ARG A 103 -6.06 -2.91 -4.15
N PRO A 104 -5.57 -2.35 -3.03
CA PRO A 104 -4.29 -1.66 -3.00
C PRO A 104 -3.09 -2.60 -3.08
N TYR A 105 -2.01 -2.13 -3.69
CA TYR A 105 -0.68 -2.73 -3.63
C TYR A 105 0.40 -1.64 -3.67
N ILE A 106 1.56 -1.91 -3.08
CA ILE A 106 2.71 -1.00 -3.14
C ILE A 106 3.33 -1.13 -4.53
N ALA A 107 3.29 -0.05 -5.31
CA ALA A 107 3.89 0.00 -6.64
C ALA A 107 5.39 0.31 -6.57
N HIS A 108 5.76 1.33 -5.78
CA HIS A 108 7.12 1.86 -5.71
C HIS A 108 7.45 2.36 -4.31
N ALA A 109 8.74 2.31 -3.96
CA ALA A 109 9.30 3.07 -2.83
C ALA A 109 9.85 4.40 -3.35
N LEU A 110 9.70 5.46 -2.57
CA LEU A 110 10.06 6.83 -2.92
C LEU A 110 11.02 7.42 -1.87
N HIS A 111 11.92 8.28 -2.32
CA HIS A 111 12.67 9.17 -1.44
C HIS A 111 11.90 10.48 -1.25
N ASP A 112 12.12 11.15 -0.12
CA ASP A 112 11.50 12.43 0.19
C ASP A 112 12.56 13.43 0.69
N SER A 113 12.16 14.65 1.05
CA SER A 113 13.10 15.69 1.50
C SER A 113 13.76 15.39 2.85
N GLN A 114 13.14 14.57 3.70
CA GLN A 114 13.68 14.13 4.99
C GLN A 114 14.52 12.85 4.83
N HIS A 115 14.19 12.01 3.86
CA HIS A 115 14.83 10.74 3.54
C HIS A 115 15.33 10.77 2.09
N VAL A 116 16.42 11.49 1.87
CA VAL A 116 17.00 11.71 0.53
C VAL A 116 17.66 10.46 -0.04
N ASP A 117 17.73 10.38 -1.37
CA ASP A 117 18.47 9.34 -2.07
C ASP A 117 19.97 9.38 -1.72
N HIS A 118 20.60 8.21 -1.70
CA HIS A 118 22.03 8.05 -1.52
C HIS A 118 22.83 8.33 -2.79
N VAL A 119 22.21 8.22 -3.97
CA VAL A 119 22.81 8.62 -5.25
C VAL A 119 22.29 10.01 -5.60
N THR A 120 23.19 10.98 -5.51
CA THR A 120 22.92 12.40 -5.75
C THR A 120 23.87 12.94 -6.82
N LEU A 121 23.76 14.23 -7.14
CA LEU A 121 24.70 14.90 -8.05
C LEU A 121 26.19 14.75 -7.64
N ARG A 122 26.47 14.47 -6.36
CA ARG A 122 27.85 14.24 -5.87
C ARG A 122 28.42 12.90 -6.33
N ASN A 123 27.59 11.95 -6.72
CA ASN A 123 27.96 10.56 -7.03
C ASN A 123 27.09 9.91 -8.13
N TYR A 124 26.56 10.71 -9.06
CA TYR A 124 25.60 10.32 -10.12
C TYR A 124 26.06 9.22 -11.09
N LYS A 125 27.34 8.84 -11.07
CA LYS A 125 27.91 7.75 -11.90
C LYS A 125 27.94 6.39 -11.20
N ARG A 126 27.42 6.29 -9.98
CA ARG A 126 27.48 5.06 -9.17
C ARG A 126 26.10 4.43 -9.03
N ASN A 127 26.06 3.09 -9.14
CA ASN A 127 24.96 2.28 -8.65
C ASN A 127 25.29 1.84 -7.22
N VAL A 128 24.37 2.02 -6.28
CA VAL A 128 24.60 1.76 -4.86
C VAL A 128 23.46 0.92 -4.31
N LEU A 129 23.79 -0.24 -3.74
CA LEU A 129 22.90 -1.03 -2.90
C LEU A 129 23.42 -0.92 -1.46
N ARG A 130 22.57 -0.43 -0.55
CA ARG A 130 22.90 -0.30 0.88
C ARG A 130 21.88 -1.07 1.70
N THR A 131 22.37 -1.77 2.70
CA THR A 131 21.58 -2.49 3.70
C THR A 131 21.81 -1.87 5.08
N PRO A 132 20.87 -1.98 6.03
CA PRO A 132 21.00 -1.40 7.37
C PRO A 132 22.06 -2.05 8.28
N ALA A 133 22.68 -3.16 7.85
CA ALA A 133 23.70 -3.90 8.58
C ALA A 133 25.12 -3.54 8.15
#